data_AF-A0A558ANZ5-F1
#
_entry.id   AF-A0A558ANZ5-F1
#
_cell.length_a   1.000
_cell.length_b   1.000
_cell.length_c   1.000
_cell.angle_alpha   90.00
_cell.angle_beta   90.00
_cell.angle_gamma   90.00
#
_symmetry.space_group_name_H-M   'P 1'
#
loop_
_entity.id
_entity.type
_entity.pdbx_description
1 polymer ?
#
loop_
_entity_poly.entity_id
_entity_poly.type
_entity_poly.pdbx_seq_one_letter_code
_entity_poly.pdbx_strand_id
1 'polypeptide(L)'
;MRPTIDEQLTGASRLLRLAEADPEIAPGVAGLVRNARRLVEQAGTAWSAALPFLRKDNARVAALLGVDEPGTTGLAETARRNEELREELSRRIRALPPGPERAAIGSYLRSRVDADPT
;
A
#
# COMPACT_ATOMS: atom_id res chain seq x y z
N MET A 1 -5.17 -24.84 -0.56
CA MET A 1 -5.29 -23.38 -0.74
C MET A 1 -4.14 -22.72 0.00
N ARG A 2 -3.41 -21.76 -0.59
CA ARG A 2 -2.37 -21.00 0.14
C ARG A 2 -3.04 -19.80 0.83
N PRO A 3 -2.74 -19.51 2.11
CA PRO A 3 -3.34 -18.39 2.82
C PRO A 3 -2.89 -17.05 2.22
N THR A 4 -3.78 -16.06 2.26
CA THR A 4 -3.50 -14.68 1.85
C THR A 4 -2.61 -13.97 2.88
N ILE A 5 -2.01 -12.84 2.49
CA ILE A 5 -1.21 -12.03 3.42
C ILE A 5 -2.07 -11.48 4.56
N ASP A 6 -3.32 -11.08 4.29
CA ASP A 6 -4.28 -10.67 5.33
C ASP A 6 -4.54 -11.79 6.35
N GLU A 7 -4.76 -13.01 5.85
CA GLU A 7 -4.94 -14.20 6.71
C GLU A 7 -3.68 -14.51 7.53
N GLN A 8 -2.49 -14.37 6.91
CA GLN A 8 -1.22 -14.59 7.60
C GLN A 8 -0.95 -13.54 8.68
N LEU A 9 -1.17 -12.25 8.40
CA LEU A 9 -0.98 -11.16 9.37
C LEU A 9 -1.98 -11.28 10.53
N THR A 10 -3.24 -11.62 10.22
CA THR A 10 -4.27 -11.87 11.23
C THR A 10 -3.89 -13.08 12.11
N GLY A 11 -3.43 -14.17 11.50
CA GLY A 11 -2.98 -15.37 12.20
C GLY A 11 -1.76 -15.09 13.10
N ALA A 12 -0.77 -14.36 12.60
CA ALA A 12 0.42 -13.98 13.35
C ALA A 12 0.07 -13.11 14.57
N SER A 13 -0.76 -12.09 14.40
CA SER A 13 -1.24 -11.26 15.53
C SER A 13 -1.98 -12.07 16.58
N ARG A 14 -2.79 -13.06 16.16
CA ARG A 14 -3.48 -13.97 17.10
C ARG A 14 -2.50 -14.81 17.90
N LEU A 15 -1.50 -15.41 17.25
CA LEU A 15 -0.49 -16.23 17.92
C LEU A 15 0.35 -15.42 18.91
N LEU A 16 0.75 -14.21 18.54
CA LEU A 16 1.50 -13.31 19.42
C LEU A 16 0.68 -12.88 20.63
N ARG A 17 -0.64 -12.67 20.46
CA ARG A 17 -1.54 -12.36 21.58
C ARG A 17 -1.67 -13.54 22.55
N LEU A 18 -1.69 -14.78 22.04
CA LEU A 18 -1.70 -15.97 22.88
C LEU A 18 -0.38 -16.12 23.66
N ALA A 19 0.75 -15.88 23.00
CA ALA A 19 2.06 -15.90 23.66
C ALA A 19 2.20 -14.78 24.71
N GLU A 20 1.65 -13.59 24.47
CA GLU A 20 1.65 -12.50 25.45
C GLU A 20 0.82 -12.82 26.71
N ALA A 21 -0.21 -13.67 26.58
CA ALA A 21 -1.09 -14.07 27.67
C ALA A 21 -0.57 -15.27 28.48
N ASP A 22 0.54 -15.89 28.08
CA ASP A 22 1.13 -17.03 28.77
C ASP A 22 1.77 -16.57 30.10
N PRO A 23 1.31 -17.07 31.27
CA PRO A 23 1.88 -16.68 32.56
C PRO A 23 3.32 -17.16 32.79
N GLU A 24 3.80 -18.14 32.03
CA GLU A 24 5.15 -18.71 32.15
C GLU A 24 6.19 -17.95 31.30
N ILE A 25 5.77 -16.97 30.52
CA ILE A 25 6.67 -16.21 29.65
C ILE A 25 7.64 -15.35 30.46
N ALA A 26 8.93 -15.43 30.14
CA ALA A 26 9.92 -14.57 30.76
C ALA A 26 9.64 -13.08 30.44
N PRO A 27 9.80 -12.14 31.40
CA PRO A 27 9.44 -10.72 31.19
C PRO A 27 10.13 -10.06 29.99
N GLY A 28 11.40 -10.41 29.71
CA GLY A 28 12.12 -9.91 28.54
C GLY A 28 11.52 -10.41 27.21
N VAL A 29 11.03 -11.65 27.18
CA VAL A 29 10.37 -12.24 26.01
C VAL A 29 8.98 -11.64 25.84
N ALA A 30 8.25 -11.38 26.93
CA ALA A 30 6.96 -10.69 26.88
C ALA A 30 7.05 -9.32 26.18
N GLY A 31 8.11 -8.55 26.47
CA GLY A 31 8.38 -7.28 25.81
C GLY A 31 8.63 -7.43 24.30
N LEU A 32 9.40 -8.45 23.89
CA LEU A 32 9.64 -8.75 22.48
C LEU A 32 8.37 -9.18 21.75
N VAL A 33 7.55 -10.05 22.36
CA VAL A 33 6.27 -10.50 21.81
C VAL A 33 5.31 -9.34 21.61
N ARG A 34 5.20 -8.43 22.60
CA ARG A 34 4.37 -7.22 22.48
C ARG A 34 4.84 -6.32 21.34
N ASN A 35 6.14 -6.10 21.23
CA ASN A 35 6.71 -5.29 20.15
C ASN A 35 6.48 -5.94 18.78
N ALA A 36 6.69 -7.25 18.66
CA ALA A 36 6.39 -8.00 17.43
C ALA A 36 4.91 -7.88 17.06
N ARG A 37 4.00 -8.02 18.04
CA ARG A 37 2.55 -7.87 17.80
C ARG A 37 2.22 -6.48 17.27
N ARG A 38 2.77 -5.43 17.89
CA ARG A 38 2.58 -4.04 17.43
C ARG A 38 3.06 -3.86 15.98
N LEU A 39 4.22 -4.42 15.62
CA LEU A 39 4.73 -4.33 14.26
C LEU A 39 3.86 -5.08 13.26
N VAL A 40 3.37 -6.28 13.60
CA VAL A 40 2.45 -7.05 12.74
C VAL A 40 1.11 -6.33 12.56
N GLU A 41 0.56 -5.75 13.62
CA GLU A 41 -0.69 -4.96 13.55
C GLU A 41 -0.50 -3.69 12.68
N GLN A 42 0.64 -3.03 12.79
CA GLN A 42 1.01 -1.90 11.93
C GLN A 42 1.15 -2.33 10.47
N ALA A 43 1.84 -3.45 10.21
CA ALA A 43 1.97 -4.01 8.87
C ALA A 43 0.60 -4.40 8.28
N GLY A 44 -0.29 -4.98 9.09
CA GLY A 44 -1.67 -5.28 8.69
C GLY A 44 -2.46 -4.03 8.31
N THR A 45 -2.33 -2.95 9.09
CA THR A 45 -2.99 -1.67 8.81
C THR A 45 -2.49 -1.06 7.50
N ALA A 46 -1.16 -1.01 7.31
CA ALA A 46 -0.55 -0.50 6.07
C ALA A 46 -0.94 -1.35 4.86
N TRP A 47 -0.94 -2.68 5.02
CA TRP A 47 -1.35 -3.63 3.98
C TRP A 47 -2.81 -3.46 3.56
N SER A 48 -3.73 -3.35 4.53
CA SER A 48 -5.15 -3.10 4.25
C SER A 48 -5.40 -1.74 3.58
N ALA A 49 -4.55 -0.74 3.85
CA ALA A 49 -4.63 0.58 3.20
C ALA A 49 -4.03 0.60 1.77
N ALA A 50 -3.10 -0.31 1.46
CA ALA A 50 -2.37 -0.32 0.19
C ALA A 50 -3.29 -0.54 -1.03
N LEU A 51 -4.20 -1.51 -0.98
CA LEU A 51 -5.07 -1.79 -2.13
C LEU A 51 -6.04 -0.63 -2.46
N PRO A 52 -6.78 -0.05 -1.49
CA PRO A 52 -7.59 1.14 -1.74
C PRO A 52 -6.78 2.33 -2.26
N PHE A 53 -5.58 2.55 -1.71
CA PHE A 53 -4.68 3.61 -2.16
C PHE A 53 -4.29 3.40 -3.63
N LEU A 54 -3.77 2.23 -3.98
CA LEU A 54 -3.32 1.93 -5.34
C LEU A 54 -4.46 2.00 -6.36
N ARG A 55 -5.67 1.55 -6.01
CA ARG A 55 -6.85 1.68 -6.90
C ARG A 55 -7.20 3.14 -7.17
N LYS A 56 -7.18 3.98 -6.14
CA LYS A 56 -7.46 5.42 -6.26
C LYS A 56 -6.35 6.14 -7.03
N ASP A 57 -5.09 5.75 -6.80
CA ASP A 57 -3.93 6.28 -7.51
C ASP A 57 -3.99 5.91 -9.00
N ASN A 58 -4.22 4.64 -9.33
CA ASN A 58 -4.39 4.20 -10.71
C ASN A 58 -5.49 4.97 -11.44
N ALA A 59 -6.68 5.09 -10.83
CA ALA A 59 -7.79 5.82 -11.43
C ALA A 59 -7.44 7.30 -11.71
N ARG A 60 -6.66 7.94 -10.83
CA ARG A 60 -6.21 9.32 -11.03
C ARG A 60 -5.13 9.44 -12.09
N VAL A 61 -4.14 8.54 -12.10
CA VAL A 61 -3.09 8.54 -13.15
C VAL A 61 -3.71 8.28 -14.52
N ALA A 62 -4.62 7.31 -14.62
CA ALA A 62 -5.32 7.00 -15.86
C ALA A 62 -6.12 8.21 -16.38
N ALA A 63 -6.82 8.94 -15.49
CA ALA A 63 -7.51 10.17 -15.85
C ALA A 63 -6.55 11.28 -16.34
N LEU A 64 -5.37 11.42 -15.74
CA LEU A 64 -4.33 12.35 -16.21
C LEU A 64 -3.75 11.96 -17.58
N LEU A 65 -3.73 10.67 -17.88
CA LEU A 65 -3.27 10.12 -19.16
C LEU A 65 -4.38 10.07 -20.22
N GLY A 66 -5.64 10.29 -19.85
CA GLY A 66 -6.79 10.15 -20.74
C GLY A 66 -7.05 8.71 -21.19
N VAL A 67 -6.68 7.72 -20.37
CA VAL A 67 -6.88 6.29 -20.64
C VAL A 67 -7.89 5.69 -19.67
N ASP A 68 -8.56 4.61 -20.09
CA ASP A 68 -9.44 3.85 -19.21
C ASP A 68 -8.62 3.03 -18.20
N GLU A 69 -9.09 3.01 -16.95
CA GLU A 69 -8.52 2.14 -15.91
C GLU A 69 -9.44 0.94 -15.67
N PRO A 70 -9.02 -0.28 -16.06
CA PRO A 70 -9.79 -1.48 -15.77
C PRO A 70 -9.74 -1.79 -14.27
N GLY A 71 -10.84 -2.31 -13.73
CA GLY A 71 -10.88 -2.81 -12.36
C GLY A 71 -9.93 -4.00 -12.20
N THR A 72 -8.90 -3.86 -11.36
CA THR A 72 -7.96 -4.94 -11.04
C THR A 72 -8.40 -5.74 -9.81
N THR A 73 -8.11 -7.03 -9.83
CA THR A 73 -8.45 -7.98 -8.76
C THR A 73 -7.22 -8.32 -7.91
N GLY A 74 -7.18 -7.75 -6.71
CA GLY A 74 -6.13 -8.05 -5.74
C GLY A 74 -4.86 -7.20 -5.89
N LEU A 75 -4.06 -7.17 -4.83
CA LEU A 75 -2.96 -6.21 -4.68
C LEU A 75 -1.87 -6.32 -5.74
N ALA A 76 -1.42 -7.54 -6.05
CA ALA A 76 -0.30 -7.73 -6.97
C ALA A 76 -0.61 -7.21 -8.39
N GLU A 77 -1.83 -7.44 -8.86
CA GLU A 77 -2.30 -6.93 -10.14
C GLU A 77 -2.45 -5.40 -10.12
N THR A 78 -3.06 -4.85 -9.06
CA THR A 78 -3.21 -3.39 -8.91
C THR A 78 -1.85 -2.69 -8.83
N ALA A 79 -0.88 -3.26 -8.11
CA ALA A 79 0.47 -2.71 -7.96
C ALA A 79 1.25 -2.74 -9.29
N ARG A 80 1.20 -3.86 -10.04
CA ARG A 80 1.79 -3.93 -11.37
C ARG A 80 1.20 -2.86 -12.29
N ARG A 81 -0.12 -2.72 -12.27
CA ARG A 81 -0.81 -1.70 -13.07
C ARG A 81 -0.43 -0.27 -12.65
N ASN A 82 -0.22 -0.03 -11.36
CA ASN A 82 0.28 1.25 -10.87
C ASN A 82 1.63 1.59 -11.49
N GLU A 83 2.56 0.64 -11.52
CA GLU A 83 3.89 0.85 -12.08
C GLU A 83 3.83 1.18 -13.58
N GLU A 84 3.04 0.43 -14.36
CA GLU A 84 2.82 0.69 -15.78
C GLU A 84 2.30 2.12 -16.03
N LEU A 85 1.32 2.56 -15.24
CA LEU A 85 0.74 3.90 -15.33
C LEU A 85 1.76 4.99 -14.94
N ARG A 86 2.62 4.72 -13.94
CA ARG A 86 3.68 5.66 -13.54
C ARG A 86 4.76 5.80 -14.59
N GLU A 87 5.15 4.71 -15.24
CA GLU A 87 6.08 4.74 -16.36
C GLU A 87 5.52 5.58 -17.51
N GLU A 88 4.24 5.38 -17.86
CA GLU A 88 3.59 6.16 -18.90
C GLU A 88 3.45 7.64 -18.53
N LEU A 89 3.04 7.95 -17.30
CA LEU A 89 2.99 9.32 -16.80
C LEU A 89 4.37 9.98 -16.85
N SER A 90 5.43 9.25 -16.52
CA SER A 90 6.81 9.73 -16.60
C SER A 90 7.23 10.03 -18.04
N ARG A 91 6.86 9.17 -19.01
CA ARG A 91 7.06 9.44 -20.44
C ARG A 91 6.30 10.70 -20.87
N ARG A 92 5.03 10.84 -20.49
CA ARG A 92 4.19 12.00 -20.82
C ARG A 92 4.76 13.31 -20.27
N ILE A 93 5.20 13.33 -19.01
CA ILE A 93 5.82 14.53 -18.39
C ILE A 93 7.07 14.98 -19.16
N ARG A 94 7.93 14.04 -19.60
CA ARG A 94 9.16 14.36 -20.36
C ARG A 94 8.85 14.99 -21.71
N ALA A 95 7.75 14.58 -22.35
CA ALA A 95 7.30 15.12 -23.63
C ALA A 95 6.53 16.46 -23.50
N LEU A 96 6.06 16.80 -22.29
CA LEU A 96 5.20 17.96 -22.07
C LEU A 96 6.00 19.27 -21.90
N PRO A 97 5.72 20.31 -22.70
CA PRO A 97 6.23 21.64 -22.42
C PRO A 97 5.66 22.19 -21.10
N PRO A 98 6.29 23.23 -20.53
CA PRO A 98 5.68 23.98 -19.43
C PRO A 98 4.28 24.46 -19.82
N GLY A 99 3.29 24.17 -18.97
CA GLY A 99 1.89 24.47 -19.27
C GLY A 99 0.92 23.94 -18.21
N PRO A 100 -0.39 24.22 -18.36
CA PRO A 100 -1.40 23.86 -17.36
C PRO A 100 -1.50 22.35 -17.13
N GLU A 101 -1.35 21.54 -18.19
CA GLU A 101 -1.35 20.07 -18.08
C GLU A 101 -0.18 19.56 -17.23
N ARG A 102 1.03 20.08 -17.47
CA ARG A 102 2.22 19.75 -16.66
C ARG A 102 2.09 20.23 -15.21
N ALA A 103 1.43 21.37 -14.97
CA ALA A 103 1.16 21.87 -13.64
C ALA A 103 0.15 20.97 -12.88
N ALA A 104 -0.89 20.49 -13.55
CA ALA A 104 -1.86 19.56 -12.98
C ALA A 104 -1.21 18.25 -12.54
N ILE A 105 -0.36 17.66 -13.40
CA ILE A 105 0.41 16.46 -13.07
C ILE A 105 1.34 16.73 -11.87
N GLY A 106 2.05 17.86 -11.87
CA GLY A 106 2.91 18.23 -10.75
C GLY A 106 2.17 18.41 -9.41
N SER A 107 0.96 18.99 -9.44
CA SER A 107 0.12 19.11 -8.23
C SER A 107 -0.34 17.76 -7.72
N TYR A 108 -0.71 16.86 -8.64
CA TYR A 108 -1.10 15.51 -8.28
C TYR A 108 0.06 14.74 -7.63
N LEU A 109 1.25 14.77 -8.22
CA LEU A 109 2.43 14.08 -7.69
C LEU A 109 2.78 14.54 -6.27
N ARG A 110 2.67 15.84 -5.97
CA ARG A 110 2.84 16.35 -4.59
C ARG A 110 1.80 15.77 -3.64
N SER A 111 0.52 15.84 -4.02
CA SER A 111 -0.57 15.30 -3.18
C SER A 111 -0.47 13.79 -2.93
N ARG A 112 0.19 13.06 -3.84
CA ARG A 112 0.40 11.63 -3.70
C ARG A 112 1.44 11.33 -2.64
N VAL A 113 2.56 12.06 -2.60
CA VAL A 113 3.61 11.86 -1.60
C VAL A 113 3.05 12.00 -0.19
N ASP A 114 2.15 12.95 0.03
CA ASP A 114 1.50 13.17 1.33
C ASP A 114 0.49 12.07 1.71
N ALA A 115 0.01 11.29 0.74
CA ALA A 115 -1.06 10.31 0.91
C ALA A 115 -0.59 8.85 0.80
N ASP A 116 0.69 8.62 0.50
CA ASP A 116 1.26 7.28 0.36
C ASP A 116 1.33 6.58 1.73
N PRO A 117 0.70 5.41 1.92
CA PRO A 117 0.68 4.72 3.21
C PRO A 117 2.00 4.01 3.57
N THR A 118 3.03 4.06 2.70
CA THR A 118 4.34 3.42 2.90
C THR A 118 5.41 4.36 3.42
#